data_AF-A0A922HY70-F1
#
_entry.id   AF-A0A922HY70-F1
#
_cell.length_a   1.000
_cell.length_b   1.000
_cell.length_c   1.000
_cell.angle_alpha   90.00
_cell.angle_beta   90.00
_cell.angle_gamma   90.00
#
_symmetry.space_group_name_H-M   'P 1'
#
loop_
_entity.id
_entity.type
_entity.pdbx_description
1 polymer ?
#
loop_
_entity_poly.entity_id
_entity_poly.type
_entity_poly.pdbx_seq_one_letter_code
_entity_poly.pdbx_strand_id
1 'polypeptide(L)'
;MSTKANLAMNLTLLFILFVSSFNDYLVSSFTSSSVPASQRIEWRKRTDVDGELNSSPTIWLHKCRTMETLVEMSKDELGTNGELIRRCHGQALVSKCEGACISNLRPSIQTPTGLLKECNCCRETSMHSKRIVLDNCFDLDDNALEDEKMIITVNEPRNCACFKCANRK
;
A
#
# COMPACT_ATOMS: atom_id res chain seq x y z
N MET A 1 76.76 26.34 -25.52
CA MET A 1 76.36 27.77 -25.58
C MET A 1 74.86 27.84 -25.35
N SER A 2 74.43 28.73 -24.44
CA SER A 2 73.08 29.26 -24.15
C SER A 2 71.98 29.02 -25.21
N THR A 3 70.68 28.84 -24.90
CA THR A 3 69.85 29.57 -23.92
C THR A 3 68.48 28.90 -23.69
N LYS A 4 67.84 29.26 -22.57
CA LYS A 4 66.50 28.91 -22.05
C LYS A 4 65.32 29.15 -23.01
N ALA A 5 64.24 28.39 -22.80
CA ALA A 5 62.87 28.94 -22.77
C ALA A 5 61.94 28.04 -21.92
N ASN A 6 61.49 28.58 -20.79
CA ASN A 6 60.32 28.09 -20.04
C ASN A 6 59.05 28.51 -20.78
N LEU A 7 58.06 27.64 -20.89
CA LEU A 7 56.68 28.06 -21.12
C LEU A 7 55.73 27.13 -20.36
N ALA A 8 55.35 27.57 -19.17
CA ALA A 8 54.19 27.05 -18.44
C ALA A 8 52.93 27.52 -19.18
N MET A 9 52.04 26.61 -19.58
CA MET A 9 50.80 26.97 -20.25
C MET A 9 49.58 26.39 -19.53
N ASN A 10 48.76 27.33 -19.06
CA ASN A 10 47.51 27.29 -18.31
C ASN A 10 46.52 26.17 -18.65
N LEU A 11 46.06 25.47 -17.61
CA LEU A 11 45.05 24.40 -17.61
C LEU A 11 43.63 24.93 -17.36
N THR A 12 43.25 26.07 -17.96
CA THR A 12 41.96 26.74 -17.69
C THR A 12 41.11 27.02 -18.94
N LEU A 13 41.54 26.59 -20.13
CA LEU A 13 40.83 26.83 -21.40
C LEU A 13 40.07 25.62 -21.98
N LEU A 14 40.06 24.46 -21.31
CA LEU A 14 39.38 23.25 -21.78
C LEU A 14 37.91 23.12 -21.35
N PHE A 15 37.41 23.99 -20.47
CA PHE A 15 36.05 23.89 -19.93
C PHE A 15 34.98 24.70 -20.69
N ILE A 16 35.37 25.56 -21.64
CA ILE A 16 34.43 26.49 -22.31
C ILE A 16 33.92 25.96 -23.67
N LEU A 17 34.45 24.85 -24.19
CA LEU A 17 34.02 24.28 -25.48
C LEU A 17 32.89 23.22 -25.39
N PHE A 18 32.34 22.92 -24.21
CA PHE A 18 31.24 21.95 -24.08
C PHE A 18 29.83 22.56 -23.95
N VAL A 19 29.69 23.89 -23.93
CA VAL A 19 28.40 24.55 -23.67
C VAL A 19 28.00 25.48 -24.83
N SER A 20 27.97 24.98 -26.06
CA SER A 20 27.19 25.60 -27.15
C SER A 20 27.29 24.79 -28.43
N SER A 21 26.43 23.79 -28.60
CA SER A 21 25.80 23.47 -29.90
C SER A 21 24.87 22.27 -29.74
N PHE A 22 23.78 22.32 -30.51
CA PHE A 22 22.74 21.29 -30.67
C PHE A 22 21.61 21.32 -29.65
N ASN A 23 20.85 22.41 -29.73
CA ASN A 23 19.39 22.30 -29.74
C ASN A 23 18.97 21.82 -31.14
N ASP A 24 18.17 20.75 -31.25
CA ASP A 24 16.93 20.66 -32.05
C ASP A 24 16.47 19.21 -32.38
N TYR A 25 15.20 18.94 -32.05
CA TYR A 25 14.22 18.06 -32.71
C TYR A 25 14.46 16.53 -32.87
N LEU A 26 13.71 15.71 -32.11
CA LEU A 26 12.60 14.86 -32.60
C LEU A 26 12.16 13.77 -31.59
N VAL A 27 10.85 13.74 -31.38
CA VAL A 27 9.94 12.61 -31.12
C VAL A 27 10.59 11.21 -31.05
N SER A 28 10.47 10.52 -29.91
CA SER A 28 9.84 9.19 -29.83
C SER A 28 9.96 8.56 -28.44
N SER A 29 8.84 7.96 -28.01
CA SER A 29 8.76 6.78 -27.14
C SER A 29 9.29 6.89 -25.71
N PHE A 30 8.44 7.35 -24.80
CA PHE A 30 8.52 6.94 -23.40
C PHE A 30 8.30 5.43 -23.33
N THR A 31 9.38 4.67 -23.14
CA THR A 31 9.31 3.29 -22.67
C THR A 31 8.78 3.33 -21.24
N SER A 32 7.48 3.09 -21.13
CA SER A 32 6.84 2.70 -19.87
C SER A 32 7.58 1.47 -19.35
N SER A 33 8.43 1.68 -18.34
CA SER A 33 8.92 0.58 -17.53
C SER A 33 7.71 0.08 -16.75
N SER A 34 7.13 -1.01 -17.23
CA SER A 34 6.04 -1.74 -16.62
C SER A 34 6.46 -2.18 -15.22
N VAL A 35 6.03 -1.41 -14.22
CA VAL A 35 5.98 -1.88 -12.84
C VAL A 35 5.01 -3.06 -12.82
N PRO A 36 5.40 -4.25 -12.31
CA PRO A 36 4.50 -5.38 -12.25
C PRO A 36 3.27 -5.00 -11.42
N ALA A 37 2.09 -5.28 -11.97
CA ALA A 37 0.81 -4.96 -11.39
C ALA A 37 0.73 -5.48 -9.95
N SER A 38 0.91 -4.54 -9.02
CA SER A 38 0.61 -4.76 -7.61
C SER A 38 -0.87 -5.09 -7.52
N GLN A 39 -1.17 -6.31 -7.05
CA GLN A 39 -2.52 -6.81 -6.81
C GLN A 39 -3.33 -5.78 -6.03
N ARG A 40 -4.16 -5.01 -6.73
CA ARG A 40 -5.07 -4.05 -6.12
C ARG A 40 -6.34 -4.79 -5.76
N ILE A 41 -6.36 -5.36 -4.56
CA ILE A 41 -7.62 -5.76 -3.93
C ILE A 41 -8.39 -4.45 -3.67
N GLU A 42 -9.44 -4.23 -4.45
CA GLU A 42 -10.28 -3.04 -4.31
C GLU A 42 -11.24 -3.25 -3.14
N TRP A 43 -10.87 -2.70 -1.99
CA TRP A 43 -11.70 -2.71 -0.79
C TRP A 43 -12.81 -1.67 -0.92
N ARG A 44 -13.99 -2.07 -1.39
CA ARG A 44 -15.18 -1.20 -1.39
C ARG A 44 -15.78 -1.19 0.01
N LYS A 45 -15.53 -0.11 0.78
CA LYS A 45 -16.28 0.15 2.03
C LYS A 45 -17.74 0.40 1.67
N ARG A 46 -18.65 -0.40 2.24
CA ARG A 46 -20.07 -0.06 2.27
C ARG A 46 -20.22 1.22 3.11
N THR A 47 -20.84 2.25 2.54
CA THR A 47 -21.24 3.47 3.23
C THR A 47 -22.44 3.15 4.10
N ASP A 48 -22.27 3.22 5.42
CA ASP A 48 -23.36 3.13 6.36
C ASP A 48 -24.30 4.34 6.19
N VAL A 49 -25.59 4.05 6.13
CA VAL A 49 -26.70 4.99 6.01
C VAL A 49 -26.76 5.88 7.26
N ASP A 50 -26.84 7.20 7.05
CA ASP A 50 -26.94 8.21 8.10
C ASP A 50 -28.19 8.01 8.96
N GLY A 51 -27.98 7.72 10.26
CA GLY A 51 -29.01 7.61 11.28
C GLY A 51 -28.58 8.32 12.56
N GLU A 52 -29.12 9.52 12.74
CA GLU A 52 -29.31 10.33 13.95
C GLU A 52 -28.28 10.35 15.10
N LEU A 53 -27.90 11.60 15.40
CA LEU A 53 -27.00 12.07 16.44
C LEU A 53 -27.55 11.79 17.85
N ASN A 54 -27.01 10.77 18.52
CA ASN A 54 -26.95 10.72 19.99
C ASN A 54 -25.48 10.57 20.41
N SER A 55 -24.85 11.71 20.67
CA SER A 55 -23.49 11.81 21.18
C SER A 55 -23.41 11.34 22.64
N SER A 56 -23.29 10.04 22.84
CA SER A 56 -22.66 9.51 24.05
C SER A 56 -21.13 9.63 23.90
N PRO A 57 -20.40 10.29 24.82
CA PRO A 57 -18.95 10.39 24.74
C PRO A 57 -18.24 9.08 25.11
N THR A 58 -18.99 8.03 25.41
CA THR A 58 -18.48 6.66 25.47
C THR A 58 -18.66 6.03 24.11
N ILE A 59 -17.73 6.33 23.19
CA ILE A 59 -17.36 5.29 22.23
C ILE A 59 -17.00 4.10 23.12
N TRP A 60 -17.81 3.03 23.09
CA TRP A 60 -17.45 1.76 23.69
C TRP A 60 -16.27 1.22 22.89
N LEU A 61 -15.11 1.84 23.07
CA LEU A 61 -13.87 1.48 22.41
C LEU A 61 -13.43 0.24 23.17
N HIS A 62 -14.00 -0.91 22.78
CA HIS A 62 -13.68 -2.21 23.35
C HIS A 62 -12.15 -2.37 23.37
N LYS A 63 -11.62 -3.08 24.37
CA LYS A 63 -10.19 -3.40 24.44
C LYS A 63 -9.74 -4.03 23.11
N CYS A 64 -8.56 -3.63 22.63
CA CYS A 64 -7.94 -4.20 21.43
C CYS A 64 -8.07 -5.73 21.41
N ARG A 65 -8.70 -6.25 20.35
CA ARG A 65 -8.98 -7.69 20.16
C ARG A 65 -9.05 -8.04 18.68
N THR A 66 -8.97 -9.33 18.40
CA THR A 66 -9.24 -9.89 17.07
C THR A 66 -10.74 -10.06 16.90
N MET A 67 -11.27 -9.63 15.76
CA MET A 67 -12.68 -9.69 15.40
C MET A 67 -12.83 -10.26 13.99
N GLU A 68 -13.88 -11.03 13.74
CA GLU A 68 -14.22 -11.48 12.39
C GLU A 68 -15.14 -10.47 11.70
N THR A 69 -15.00 -10.36 10.38
CA THR A 69 -15.87 -9.54 9.53
C THR A 69 -16.15 -10.26 8.23
N LEU A 70 -17.39 -10.18 7.74
CA LEU A 70 -17.75 -10.70 6.44
C LEU A 70 -17.23 -9.74 5.36
N VAL A 71 -16.51 -10.29 4.39
CA VAL A 71 -15.91 -9.54 3.28
C VAL A 71 -16.30 -10.21 1.97
N GLU A 72 -16.76 -9.39 1.03
CA GLU A 72 -16.94 -9.78 -0.36
C GLU A 72 -15.60 -9.70 -1.10
N MET A 73 -15.29 -10.74 -1.88
CA MET A 73 -14.02 -10.92 -2.54
C MET A 73 -14.24 -11.29 -3.99
N SER A 74 -13.36 -10.80 -4.86
CA SER A 74 -13.32 -11.17 -6.27
C SER A 74 -11.89 -11.46 -6.71
N LYS A 75 -11.73 -12.36 -7.67
CA LYS A 75 -10.44 -12.62 -8.31
C LYS A 75 -10.62 -12.91 -9.79
N ASP A 76 -9.74 -12.29 -10.57
CA ASP A 76 -9.64 -12.47 -12.01
C ASP A 76 -8.54 -13.51 -12.31
N GLU A 77 -8.83 -14.45 -13.20
CA GLU A 77 -7.83 -15.34 -13.78
C GLU A 77 -7.46 -14.83 -15.17
N LEU A 78 -6.15 -14.59 -15.35
CA LEU A 78 -5.60 -14.11 -16.61
C LEU A 78 -4.90 -15.26 -17.32
N GLY A 79 -5.10 -15.35 -18.63
CA GLY A 79 -4.38 -16.25 -19.53
C GLY A 79 -2.92 -15.84 -19.72
N THR A 80 -2.19 -16.64 -20.49
CA THR A 80 -0.75 -16.45 -20.71
C THR A 80 -0.40 -15.16 -21.44
N ASN A 81 -1.34 -14.64 -22.24
CA ASN A 81 -1.25 -13.35 -22.94
C ASN A 81 -1.79 -12.18 -22.11
N GLY A 82 -2.24 -12.42 -20.87
CA GLY A 82 -2.87 -11.42 -20.01
C GLY A 82 -4.35 -11.17 -20.30
N GLU A 83 -4.98 -11.97 -21.17
CA GLU A 83 -6.43 -11.91 -21.39
C GLU A 83 -7.18 -12.39 -20.15
N LEU A 84 -8.32 -11.78 -19.84
CA LEU A 84 -9.20 -12.29 -18.79
C LEU A 84 -9.82 -13.61 -19.27
N ILE A 85 -9.67 -14.68 -18.50
CA ILE A 85 -10.30 -15.98 -18.78
C ILE A 85 -11.62 -16.08 -18.02
N ARG A 86 -11.60 -15.75 -16.73
CA ARG A 86 -12.80 -15.80 -15.87
C ARG A 86 -12.63 -14.93 -14.64
N ARG A 87 -13.75 -14.55 -14.04
CA ARG A 87 -13.81 -13.83 -12.77
C ARG A 87 -14.64 -14.61 -11.77
N CYS A 88 -14.09 -14.85 -10.59
CA CYS A 88 -14.79 -15.54 -9.52
C CYS A 88 -15.04 -14.60 -8.33
N HIS A 89 -16.22 -14.71 -7.74
CA HIS A 89 -16.69 -13.95 -6.59
C HIS A 89 -17.03 -14.90 -5.43
N GLY A 90 -16.97 -14.37 -4.22
CA GLY A 90 -17.37 -15.09 -3.02
C GLY A 90 -17.37 -14.18 -1.80
N GLN A 91 -17.81 -14.72 -0.68
CA GLN A 91 -17.77 -14.03 0.61
C GLN A 91 -17.08 -14.91 1.64
N ALA A 92 -16.32 -14.28 2.54
CA ALA A 92 -15.66 -15.00 3.62
C ALA A 92 -15.60 -14.16 4.89
N LEU A 93 -15.73 -14.83 6.03
CA LEU A 93 -15.36 -14.25 7.31
C LEU A 93 -13.84 -14.18 7.40
N VAL A 94 -13.30 -12.98 7.56
CA VAL A 94 -11.87 -12.74 7.77
C VAL A 94 -11.62 -12.01 9.08
N SER A 95 -10.47 -12.31 9.68
CA SER A 95 -10.06 -11.68 10.92
C SER A 95 -9.50 -10.27 10.68
N LYS A 96 -9.78 -9.35 11.61
CA LYS A 96 -9.21 -8.00 11.68
C LYS A 96 -8.89 -7.63 13.14
N CYS A 97 -8.02 -6.64 13.33
CA CYS A 97 -7.75 -6.05 14.63
C CYS A 97 -8.64 -4.83 14.86
N GLU A 98 -9.33 -4.78 16.00
CA GLU A 98 -10.20 -3.67 16.35
C GLU A 98 -10.16 -3.38 17.85
N GLY A 99 -10.23 -2.10 18.21
CA GLY A 99 -10.40 -1.65 19.59
C GLY A 99 -9.45 -0.53 20.02
N ALA A 100 -9.47 -0.27 21.31
CA ALA A 100 -8.75 0.79 22.00
C ALA A 100 -7.39 0.35 22.53
N CYS A 101 -6.43 1.29 22.53
CA CYS A 101 -5.18 1.19 23.27
C CYS A 101 -4.95 2.45 24.09
N ILE A 102 -4.48 2.29 25.32
CA ILE A 102 -4.18 3.41 26.21
C ILE A 102 -2.96 4.17 25.65
N SER A 103 -3.11 5.46 25.44
CA SER A 103 -2.06 6.36 24.94
C SER A 103 -2.01 7.61 25.82
N ASN A 104 -0.82 8.18 25.98
CA ASN A 104 -0.61 9.37 26.83
C ASN A 104 0.00 10.52 26.03
N LEU A 105 -0.43 11.74 26.37
CA LEU A 105 0.18 12.98 25.94
C LEU A 105 0.69 13.72 27.18
N ARG A 106 1.93 14.18 27.14
CA ARG A 106 2.52 14.96 28.23
C ARG A 106 3.22 16.20 27.66
N PRO A 107 3.16 17.36 28.33
CA PRO A 107 3.98 18.51 27.95
C PRO A 107 5.47 18.15 27.95
N SER A 108 6.25 18.71 27.02
CA SER A 108 7.70 18.51 26.96
C SER A 108 8.39 19.67 26.25
N ILE A 109 9.45 20.21 26.87
CA ILE A 109 10.35 21.19 26.24
C ILE A 109 11.38 20.55 25.30
N GLN A 110 11.50 19.21 25.31
CA GLN A 110 12.48 18.47 24.51
C GLN A 110 12.00 18.20 23.09
N THR A 111 10.69 18.32 22.83
CA THR A 111 10.11 18.11 21.50
C THR A 111 9.72 19.45 20.88
N PRO A 112 9.91 19.65 19.56
CA PRO A 112 9.51 20.89 18.88
C PRO A 112 8.02 21.22 18.99
N THR A 113 7.17 20.19 19.19
CA THR A 113 5.73 20.33 19.36
C THR A 113 5.32 20.74 20.78
N GLY A 114 6.25 20.87 21.73
CA GLY A 114 5.93 21.14 23.13
C GLY A 114 5.25 19.97 23.86
N LEU A 115 5.17 18.81 23.22
CA LEU A 115 4.39 17.64 23.65
C LEU A 115 5.15 16.35 23.35
N LEU A 116 5.26 15.48 24.34
CA LEU A 116 5.71 14.11 24.21
C LEU A 116 4.49 13.21 24.00
N LYS A 117 4.51 12.45 22.89
CA LYS A 117 3.44 11.51 22.54
C LYS A 117 3.86 10.07 22.82
N GLU A 118 3.17 9.41 23.74
CA GLU A 118 3.30 7.97 23.99
C GLU A 118 2.06 7.26 23.42
N CYS A 119 2.12 6.96 22.12
CA CYS A 119 0.99 6.42 21.40
C CYS A 119 1.08 4.90 21.27
N ASN A 120 -0.02 4.19 21.56
CA ASN A 120 -0.16 2.76 21.35
C ASN A 120 -1.31 2.48 20.36
N CYS A 121 -1.07 1.57 19.42
CA CYS A 121 -1.95 1.21 18.31
C CYS A 121 -2.35 -0.28 18.43
N CYS A 122 -3.62 -0.59 18.18
CA CYS A 122 -4.09 -1.97 18.12
C CYS A 122 -3.63 -2.60 16.80
N ARG A 123 -2.77 -3.60 16.86
CA ARG A 123 -2.15 -4.23 15.69
C ARG A 123 -2.03 -5.74 15.85
N GLU A 124 -1.84 -6.40 14.72
CA GLU A 124 -1.53 -7.81 14.58
C GLU A 124 -0.27 -8.20 15.38
N THR A 125 -0.36 -9.27 16.17
CA THR A 125 0.80 -9.89 16.81
C THR A 125 1.41 -10.97 15.94
N SER A 126 0.59 -11.60 15.10
CA SER A 126 0.97 -12.69 14.20
C SER A 126 -0.05 -12.84 13.09
N MET A 127 0.41 -13.24 11.91
CA MET A 127 -0.42 -13.47 10.72
C MET A 127 -0.54 -14.97 10.44
N HIS A 128 -1.62 -15.38 9.80
CA HIS A 128 -1.83 -16.74 9.31
C HIS A 128 -2.52 -16.73 7.93
N SER A 129 -2.15 -17.67 7.08
CA SER A 129 -2.71 -17.81 5.74
C SER A 129 -3.98 -18.67 5.76
N LYS A 130 -5.09 -18.11 5.29
CA LYS A 130 -6.38 -18.77 5.16
C LYS A 130 -6.71 -18.97 3.69
N ARG A 131 -7.10 -20.20 3.33
CA ARG A 131 -7.61 -20.52 1.99
C ARG A 131 -9.10 -20.24 1.95
N ILE A 132 -9.54 -19.50 0.95
CA ILE A 132 -10.93 -19.09 0.73
C ILE A 132 -11.34 -19.60 -0.65
N VAL A 133 -12.54 -20.17 -0.72
CA VAL A 133 -13.13 -20.65 -1.97
C VAL A 133 -14.06 -19.57 -2.50
N LEU A 134 -13.85 -19.16 -3.74
CA LEU A 134 -14.75 -18.35 -4.53
C LEU A 134 -15.52 -19.30 -5.45
N ASP A 135 -16.84 -19.30 -5.34
CA ASP A 135 -17.75 -20.29 -5.92
C ASP A 135 -18.70 -19.70 -6.97
N ASN A 136 -18.69 -18.38 -7.17
CA ASN A 136 -19.49 -17.71 -8.18
C ASN A 136 -18.57 -17.24 -9.32
N CYS A 137 -18.34 -18.10 -10.30
CA CYS A 137 -17.44 -17.84 -11.42
C CYS A 137 -18.20 -17.50 -12.71
N PHE A 138 -17.68 -16.53 -13.46
CA PHE A 138 -18.25 -16.03 -14.70
C PHE A 138 -17.17 -15.92 -15.78
N ASP A 139 -17.54 -16.26 -17.02
CA ASP A 139 -16.71 -16.06 -18.21
C ASP A 139 -16.76 -14.59 -18.70
N LEU A 140 -16.04 -14.27 -19.77
CA LEU A 140 -15.99 -12.95 -20.42
C LEU A 140 -17.36 -12.42 -20.87
N ASP A 141 -18.27 -13.32 -21.22
CA ASP A 141 -19.64 -13.01 -21.65
C ASP A 141 -20.64 -12.99 -20.48
N ASP A 142 -20.15 -12.91 -19.23
CA ASP A 142 -20.94 -12.98 -17.99
C ASP A 142 -21.79 -14.26 -17.83
N ASN A 143 -21.45 -15.32 -18.57
CA ASN A 143 -22.06 -16.63 -18.41
C ASN A 143 -21.54 -17.32 -17.15
N ALA A 144 -22.47 -17.85 -16.34
CA ALA A 144 -22.12 -18.56 -15.11
C ALA A 144 -21.42 -19.89 -15.44
N LEU A 145 -20.29 -20.13 -14.77
CA LEU A 145 -19.51 -21.37 -14.88
C LEU A 145 -19.88 -22.27 -13.70
N GLU A 146 -21.02 -22.96 -13.82
CA GLU A 146 -21.49 -23.93 -12.83
C GLU A 146 -20.44 -25.04 -12.67
N ASP A 147 -20.08 -25.38 -11.43
CA ASP A 147 -18.99 -26.29 -11.02
C ASP A 147 -17.56 -25.73 -10.99
N GLU A 148 -17.33 -24.52 -11.49
CA GLU A 148 -16.03 -23.90 -11.36
C GLU A 148 -15.85 -23.20 -10.00
N LYS A 149 -14.68 -23.42 -9.39
CA LYS A 149 -14.31 -22.79 -8.12
C LYS A 149 -12.88 -22.32 -8.17
N MET A 150 -12.62 -21.20 -7.53
CA MET A 150 -11.29 -20.63 -7.42
C MET A 150 -10.87 -20.55 -5.95
N ILE A 151 -9.67 -21.02 -5.63
CA ILE A 151 -9.13 -20.92 -4.28
C ILE A 151 -8.14 -19.76 -4.23
N ILE A 152 -8.37 -18.85 -3.29
CA ILE A 152 -7.47 -17.75 -2.97
C ILE A 152 -6.86 -17.96 -1.59
N THR A 153 -5.69 -17.37 -1.37
CA THR A 153 -5.04 -17.36 -0.06
C THR A 153 -5.00 -15.94 0.46
N VAL A 154 -5.59 -15.72 1.63
CA VAL A 154 -5.62 -14.43 2.32
C VAL A 154 -4.79 -14.54 3.59
N ASN A 155 -3.96 -13.54 3.86
CA ASN A 155 -3.23 -13.45 5.12
C ASN A 155 -4.03 -12.59 6.09
N GLU A 156 -4.45 -13.19 7.20
CA GLU A 156 -5.24 -12.53 8.24
C GLU A 156 -4.54 -12.59 9.61
N PRO A 157 -4.79 -11.62 10.52
CA PRO A 157 -4.25 -11.64 11.86
C PRO A 157 -4.84 -12.78 12.70
N ARG A 158 -3.98 -13.55 13.35
CA ARG A 158 -4.41 -14.57 14.33
C ARG A 158 -4.76 -13.95 15.68
N ASN A 159 -3.98 -12.95 16.10
CA ASN A 159 -4.11 -12.29 17.38
C ASN A 159 -3.75 -10.80 17.24
N CYS A 160 -4.33 -9.97 18.12
CA CYS A 160 -4.14 -8.52 18.13
C CYS A 160 -3.77 -8.04 19.54
N ALA A 161 -2.89 -7.05 19.63
CA ALA A 161 -2.50 -6.42 20.88
C ALA A 161 -2.13 -4.95 20.66
N CYS A 162 -1.94 -4.23 21.78
CA CYS A 162 -1.49 -2.84 21.76
C CYS A 162 0.03 -2.76 21.66
N PHE A 163 0.53 -2.06 20.65
CA PHE A 163 1.95 -1.83 20.45
C PHE A 163 2.24 -0.34 20.31
N LYS A 164 3.45 0.11 20.68
CA LYS A 164 3.88 1.48 20.40
C LYS A 164 3.71 1.78 18.91
N CYS A 165 3.03 2.87 18.60
CA CYS A 165 2.84 3.27 17.22
C CYS A 165 4.19 3.65 16.58
N ALA A 166 4.37 3.29 15.32
CA ALA A 166 5.54 3.75 14.57
C ALA A 166 5.43 5.26 14.37
N ASN A 167 6.41 6.02 14.85
CA ASN A 167 6.53 7.44 14.54
C ASN A 167 6.89 7.58 13.06
N ARG A 168 5.89 7.69 12.18
CA ARG A 168 6.17 8.15 10.81
C ARG A 168 6.50 9.64 10.91
N LYS A 169 7.75 9.98 10.56
CA LYS A 169 8.21 11.36 10.39
C LYS A 169 7.58 11.97 9.15
#